data_AF-A0A970UAK0-F1
#
_entry.id   AF-A0A970UAK0-F1
#
_cell.length_a   1.000
_cell.length_b   1.000
_cell.length_c   1.000
_cell.angle_alpha   90.00
_cell.angle_beta   90.00
_cell.angle_gamma   90.00
#
_symmetry.space_group_name_H-M   'P 1'
#
loop_
_entity.id
_entity.type
_entity.pdbx_description
1 polymer ?
#
loop_
_entity_poly.entity_id
_entity_poly.type
_entity_poly.pdbx_seq_one_letter_code
_entity_poly.pdbx_strand_id
1 'polypeptide(L)'
;MKTLYVSDLDGTLLNSAGKLSDYSVNTINTLLDEGILFTVATARSITIALSAVGNLNLTLPIIVYNGGFIIDPKDGRIIRSPLPLIYGIAVSKTPQT
;
A
#
# COMPACT_ATOMS: atom_id res chain seq x y z
N MET A 1 -24.30 -0.67 4.49
CA MET A 1 -23.31 -0.91 3.43
C MET A 1 -21.95 -0.45 3.95
N LYS A 2 -20.85 -1.17 3.71
CA LYS A 2 -19.50 -0.73 4.11
C LYS A 2 -18.78 -0.15 2.90
N THR A 3 -18.06 0.95 3.09
CA THR A 3 -17.29 1.63 2.03
C THR A 3 -15.80 1.41 2.28
N LEU A 4 -15.06 1.00 1.26
CA LEU A 4 -13.60 0.89 1.27
C LEU A 4 -13.01 2.04 0.47
N TYR A 5 -12.12 2.80 1.09
CA TYR A 5 -11.33 3.84 0.44
C TYR A 5 -9.98 3.26 0.04
N VAL A 6 -9.61 3.45 -1.22
CA VAL A 6 -8.33 2.99 -1.77
C VAL A 6 -7.62 4.17 -2.40
N SER A 7 -6.38 4.41 -2.02
CA SER A 7 -5.57 5.51 -2.55
C SER A 7 -4.32 4.98 -3.25
N ASP A 8 -3.97 5.62 -4.36
CA ASP A 8 -2.61 5.51 -4.90
C ASP A 8 -1.62 6.32 -4.04
N LEU A 9 -0.33 6.03 -4.16
CA LEU A 9 0.74 6.70 -3.44
C LEU A 9 1.32 7.87 -4.23
N ASP A 10 2.06 7.59 -5.29
CA ASP A 10 2.85 8.59 -6.01
C ASP A 10 1.97 9.56 -6.81
N GLY A 11 2.12 10.86 -6.56
CA GLY A 11 1.28 11.88 -7.21
C GLY A 11 -0.17 11.93 -6.71
N THR A 12 -0.52 11.14 -5.70
CA THR A 12 -1.85 11.11 -5.08
C THR A 12 -1.76 11.38 -3.58
N LEU A 13 -1.33 10.40 -2.78
CA LEU A 13 -1.27 10.51 -1.34
C LEU A 13 0.08 11.06 -0.83
N LEU A 14 1.16 10.73 -1.54
CA LEU A 14 2.50 11.22 -1.23
C LEU A 14 2.71 12.60 -1.83
N ASN A 15 3.42 13.45 -1.10
CA ASN A 15 3.87 14.75 -1.61
C ASN A 15 4.98 14.58 -2.68
N SER A 16 5.43 15.69 -3.25
CA SER A 16 6.50 15.70 -4.26
C SER A 16 7.85 15.15 -3.80
N ALA A 17 8.06 14.99 -2.48
CA ALA A 17 9.22 14.33 -1.91
C ALA A 17 9.01 12.82 -1.66
N GLY A 18 7.89 12.25 -2.12
CA GLY A 18 7.55 10.85 -1.94
C GLY A 18 7.23 10.48 -0.49
N LYS A 19 6.73 11.43 0.31
CA LYS A 19 6.43 11.26 1.73
C LYS A 19 4.99 11.62 2.07
N LEU A 20 4.46 10.97 3.10
CA LEU A 20 3.23 11.41 3.73
C LEU A 20 3.48 12.71 4.50
N SER A 21 2.51 13.63 4.46
CA SER A 21 2.51 14.80 5.33
C SER A 21 2.01 14.43 6.73
N ASP A 22 2.43 15.18 7.75
CA ASP A 22 1.92 14.99 9.11
C ASP A 22 0.40 15.13 9.18
N TYR A 23 -0.17 16.04 8.38
CA TYR A 23 -1.60 16.19 8.22
C TYR A 23 -2.27 14.91 7.71
N SER A 24 -1.73 14.31 6.65
CA SER A 24 -2.25 13.06 6.07
C SER A 24 -2.16 11.91 7.06
N VAL A 25 -1.03 11.78 7.76
CA VAL A 25 -0.83 10.73 8.79
C VAL A 25 -1.86 10.86 9.90
N ASN A 26 -1.98 12.05 10.50
CA ASN A 26 -2.90 12.27 11.61
C ASN A 26 -4.36 12.08 11.21
N THR A 27 -4.74 12.58 10.04
CA THR A 27 -6.11 12.47 9.52
C THR A 27 -6.46 11.01 9.25
N ILE A 28 -5.61 10.28 8.52
CA ILE A 28 -5.88 8.90 8.15
C ILE A 28 -5.90 8.00 9.38
N ASN A 29 -4.96 8.17 10.32
CA ASN A 29 -4.95 7.36 11.54
C ASN A 29 -6.20 7.59 12.40
N THR A 30 -6.65 8.84 12.54
CA THR A 30 -7.93 9.14 13.23
C THR A 30 -9.11 8.42 12.57
N LEU A 31 -9.20 8.46 11.24
CA LEU A 31 -10.27 7.80 10.50
C LEU A 31 -10.21 6.26 10.62
N LEU A 32 -9.00 5.70 10.64
CA LEU A 32 -8.79 4.27 10.87
C LEU A 32 -9.27 3.86 12.27
N ASP A 33 -8.99 4.68 13.30
CA ASP A 33 -9.43 4.46 14.68
C ASP A 33 -10.96 4.56 14.82
N GLU A 34 -11.61 5.40 13.99
CA GLU A 34 -13.07 5.48 13.87
C GLU A 34 -13.70 4.32 13.07
N GLY A 35 -12.87 3.41 12.54
CA GLY A 35 -13.32 2.21 11.84
C GLY A 35 -13.57 2.38 10.34
N ILE A 36 -13.08 3.48 9.73
CA ILE A 36 -13.06 3.59 8.28
C ILE A 36 -12.18 2.50 7.68
N LEU A 37 -12.66 1.87 6.60
CA LEU A 37 -11.87 0.94 5.82
C LEU A 37 -11.03 1.73 4.82
N PHE A 38 -9.71 1.78 5.03
CA PHE A 38 -8.77 2.44 4.14
C PHE A 38 -7.57 1.53 3.83
N THR A 39 -7.12 1.54 2.58
CA THR A 39 -5.89 0.86 2.13
C THR A 39 -5.26 1.57 0.93
N VAL A 40 -4.11 1.09 0.46
CA VAL A 40 -3.37 1.65 -0.66
C VAL A 40 -3.18 0.65 -1.80
N ALA A 41 -3.07 1.18 -3.03
CA ALA A 41 -2.74 0.43 -4.23
C ALA A 41 -1.67 1.17 -5.03
N THR A 42 -0.51 0.55 -5.25
CA THR A 42 0.66 1.25 -5.82
C THR A 42 1.45 0.39 -6.79
N ALA A 43 2.17 1.05 -7.68
CA ALA A 43 3.21 0.43 -8.51
C ALA A 43 4.40 -0.06 -7.68
N ARG A 44 4.71 0.61 -6.55
CA ARG A 44 5.89 0.35 -5.74
C ARG A 44 6.03 -1.12 -5.34
N SER A 45 7.28 -1.55 -5.20
CA SER A 45 7.62 -2.84 -4.61
C SER A 45 7.22 -2.90 -3.14
N ILE A 46 7.17 -4.11 -2.57
CA ILE A 46 6.79 -4.34 -1.16
C ILE A 46 7.58 -3.42 -0.22
N THR A 47 8.90 -3.45 -0.28
CA THR A 47 9.76 -2.69 0.64
C THR A 47 9.54 -1.18 0.53
N ILE A 48 9.41 -0.67 -0.69
CA ILE A 48 9.24 0.78 -0.92
C ILE A 48 7.83 1.22 -0.52
N ALA A 49 6.82 0.40 -0.76
CA ALA A 49 5.45 0.66 -0.33
C ALA A 49 5.33 0.69 1.20
N LEU A 50 5.84 -0.34 1.88
CA LEU A 50 5.82 -0.44 3.35
C LEU A 50 6.57 0.72 4.00
N SER A 51 7.73 1.11 3.46
CA SER A 51 8.47 2.27 3.94
C SER A 51 7.69 3.58 3.79
N ALA A 52 6.88 3.72 2.73
CA ALA A 52 6.11 4.93 2.47
C ALA A 52 4.89 5.07 3.39
N VAL A 53 4.23 3.95 3.72
CA VAL A 53 3.02 3.93 4.54
C VAL A 53 3.27 3.58 6.01
N GLY A 54 4.53 3.42 6.42
CA GLY A 54 4.89 2.94 7.77
C GLY A 54 4.38 3.78 8.94
N ASN A 55 3.99 5.04 8.70
CA ASN A 55 3.37 5.90 9.71
C ASN A 55 1.84 5.78 9.80
N LEU A 56 1.22 4.97 8.91
CA LEU A 56 -0.21 4.71 8.91
C LEU A 56 -0.52 3.41 9.65
N ASN A 57 -1.54 3.41 10.48
CA ASN A 57 -2.00 2.25 11.26
C ASN A 57 -2.83 1.26 10.40
N LEU A 58 -2.33 0.92 9.21
CA LEU A 58 -3.03 0.07 8.25
C LEU A 58 -3.18 -1.35 8.79
N THR A 59 -4.42 -1.82 8.82
CA THR A 59 -4.77 -3.21 9.18
C THR A 59 -5.26 -4.02 7.99
N LEU A 60 -5.66 -3.35 6.91
CA LEU A 60 -6.11 -3.98 5.68
C LEU A 60 -4.93 -4.31 4.76
N PRO A 61 -5.04 -5.37 3.94
CA PRO A 61 -4.03 -5.69 2.94
C PRO A 61 -3.80 -4.56 1.95
N ILE A 62 -2.53 -4.36 1.55
CA ILE A 62 -2.14 -3.35 0.55
C ILE A 62 -1.83 -4.01 -0.80
N ILE A 63 -2.09 -3.28 -1.88
CA ILE A 63 -1.86 -3.74 -3.25
C ILE A 63 -0.54 -3.12 -3.75
N VAL A 64 0.36 -3.96 -4.25
CA VAL A 64 1.71 -3.57 -4.68
C VAL A 64 2.02 -4.12 -6.07
N TYR A 65 3.11 -3.65 -6.70
CA TYR A 65 3.50 -4.07 -8.04
C TYR A 65 2.37 -3.94 -9.07
N ASN A 66 1.64 -2.82 -9.06
CA ASN A 66 0.50 -2.58 -9.96
C ASN A 66 -0.58 -3.68 -9.91
N GLY A 67 -0.82 -4.26 -8.73
CA GLY A 67 -1.78 -5.36 -8.58
C GLY A 67 -1.18 -6.76 -8.72
N GLY A 68 0.13 -6.88 -8.96
CA GLY A 68 0.81 -8.17 -9.02
C GLY A 68 0.78 -8.94 -7.69
N PHE A 69 0.70 -8.24 -6.56
CA PHE A 69 0.55 -8.85 -5.25
C PHE A 69 -0.36 -8.04 -4.32
N ILE A 70 -1.02 -8.78 -3.43
CA ILE A 70 -1.71 -8.25 -2.25
C ILE A 70 -0.96 -8.77 -1.04
N ILE A 71 -0.51 -7.88 -0.17
CA ILE A 71 0.32 -8.22 0.99
C ILE A 71 -0.28 -7.75 2.31
N ASP A 72 0.12 -8.41 3.39
CA ASP A 72 -0.13 -7.94 4.75
C ASP A 72 0.83 -6.78 5.07
N PRO A 73 0.34 -5.60 5.48
CA PRO A 73 1.21 -4.47 5.79
C PRO A 73 2.08 -4.69 7.04
N LYS A 74 1.74 -5.63 7.92
CA LYS A 74 2.47 -5.84 9.18
C LYS A 74 3.84 -6.51 9.00
N ASP A 75 3.90 -7.51 8.12
CA ASP A 75 5.08 -8.36 7.93
C ASP A 75 5.51 -8.45 6.45
N GLY A 76 4.76 -7.82 5.53
CA GLY A 76 5.03 -7.86 4.09
C GLY A 76 4.69 -9.19 3.44
N ARG A 77 4.03 -10.12 4.15
CA ARG A 77 3.70 -11.45 3.64
C ARG A 77 2.70 -11.35 2.50
N ILE A 78 2.94 -12.10 1.44
CA ILE A 78 2.02 -12.22 0.32
C ILE A 78 0.77 -12.98 0.77
N ILE A 79 -0.38 -12.31 0.68
CA ILE A 79 -1.71 -12.89 0.93
C ILE A 79 -2.26 -13.49 -0.37
N ARG A 80 -2.06 -12.79 -1.49
CA ARG A 80 -2.54 -13.23 -2.81
C ARG A 80 -1.63 -12.72 -3.93
N SER A 81 -1.54 -13.51 -4.99
CA SER A 81 -1.11 -13.04 -6.31
C SER A 81 -2.15 -13.47 -7.34
N PRO A 82 -2.64 -12.57 -8.22
CA PRO A 82 -3.46 -12.95 -9.36
C PRO A 82 -2.63 -13.59 -10.49
N LEU A 83 -1.31 -13.48 -10.43
CA LEU A 83 -0.40 -14.09 -11.39
C LEU A 83 0.04 -15.48 -10.87
N PRO A 84 0.31 -16.44 -11.78
CA PRO A 84 1.05 -17.64 -11.39
C PRO A 84 2.38 -17.22 -10.74
N LEU A 85 2.78 -17.89 -9.65
CA LEU A 85 3.94 -17.48 -8.83
C LEU A 85 5.20 -17.23 -9.66
N ILE A 86 5.42 -18.01 -10.72
CA ILE A 86 6.56 -17.86 -11.63
C ILE A 86 6.60 -16.47 -12.30
N TYR A 87 5.45 -15.91 -12.66
CA TYR A 87 5.34 -14.58 -13.27
C TYR A 87 5.38 -13.49 -12.21
N GLY A 88 4.77 -13.73 -11.03
CA GLY A 88 4.88 -12.81 -9.90
C GLY A 88 6.33 -12.55 -9.50
N ILE A 89 7.15 -13.60 -9.39
CA ILE A 89 8.59 -13.49 -9.06
C ILE A 89 9.35 -12.73 -10.16
N ALA A 90 8.97 -12.87 -11.42
CA ALA A 90 9.57 -12.11 -12.50
C ALA A 90 9.28 -10.61 -12.34
N VAL A 91 8.02 -10.24 -12.07
CA VAL A 91 7.61 -8.85 -11.82
C VAL A 91 8.30 -8.25 -10.59
N SER A 92 8.53 -9.05 -9.54
CA SER A 92 9.20 -8.55 -8.33
C SER A 92 10.69 -8.27 -8.50
N LYS A 93 11.33 -8.88 -9.51
CA LYS A 93 12.76 -8.73 -9.81
C LYS A 93 13.07 -7.63 -10.81
N THR A 94 12.06 -7.08 -11.49
CA THR A 94 12.25 -5.95 -12.39
C THR A 94 12.56 -4.70 -11.57
N PRO A 95 13.63 -3.93 -11.90
CA PRO A 95 13.89 -2.66 -11.25
C PRO A 95 12.69 -1.74 -11.42
N GLN A 96 12.08 -1.35 -10.31
CA GLN A 96 11.01 -0.36 -10.29
C GLN A 96 11.66 0.96 -9.91
N THR A 97 11.70 1.88 -10.88
CA THR A 97 12.22 3.26 -10.74
C THR A 97 11.38 4.08 -9.78
#